data_AF-A0A537WG24-F1
#
_entry.id   AF-A0A537WG24-F1
#
_cell.length_a   1.000
_cell.length_b   1.000
_cell.length_c   1.000
_cell.angle_alpha   90.00
_cell.angle_beta   90.00
_cell.angle_gamma   90.00
#
_symmetry.space_group_name_H-M   'P 1'
#
loop_
_entity.id
_entity.type
_entity.pdbx_description
1 polymer ?
#
loop_
_entity_poly.entity_id
_entity_poly.type
_entity_poly.pdbx_seq_one_letter_code
_entity_poly.pdbx_strand_id
1 'polypeptide(L)'
;MLLWRVVIPLMLLWLRAAGLVGHAVALGSAVFALVVLHREPAQRPARALEHALTLTGIGALVVILAQAGLLAALAEALTVDGARWPLSALLGSTVGTAGLARITVGLVTVSAVIALRQAPASRVRRALLLGSSVLLACTGALASHAMGRMDGQASLLVVTALHQVAVGVWVGGLVCAAIIALRTDSVGNAWLRPFSTVALAAVAGIAFTGLGLSLAYVGTAGAALGTSYGAMVLTKIVLFAALLAMGALNHRALHGRLTLAPWRAPRAADAGGSLLVRRRLEVEAGLAVVTILLAASIGSAPPAADAGFQRATWSEIRAVVFTPKWPRLSSPTLTELAAASDLSDPNAPRTAEITAWSEFGHNVAGLFVVAMGILATLERLGVRWVRHWPLLITVLAGFVAFSVDPEGWQTGTVGFWAHLLSPEVVQHRIL
;
A
#
# COMPACT_ATOMS: atom_id res chain seq x y z
N MET A 1 -9.56 19.21 22.35
CA MET A 1 -8.74 19.83 21.29
C MET A 1 -7.43 19.09 20.98
N LEU A 2 -6.64 18.61 21.96
CA LEU A 2 -5.47 17.75 21.67
C LEU A 2 -5.85 16.40 21.02
N LEU A 3 -6.99 15.82 21.43
CA LEU A 3 -7.56 14.54 20.96
C LEU A 3 -7.65 14.39 19.43
N TRP A 4 -7.90 15.47 18.67
CA TRP A 4 -8.03 15.39 17.19
C TRP A 4 -6.68 15.41 16.47
N ARG A 5 -5.61 15.89 17.11
CA ARG A 5 -4.32 16.16 16.45
C ARG A 5 -3.52 14.90 16.09
N VAL A 6 -3.76 13.76 16.75
CA VAL A 6 -3.05 12.49 16.51
C VAL A 6 -3.81 11.55 15.56
N VAL A 7 -5.15 11.58 15.60
CA VAL A 7 -6.02 10.65 14.85
C VAL A 7 -6.19 11.05 13.39
N ILE A 8 -6.19 12.36 13.13
CA ILE A 8 -6.27 12.90 11.78
C ILE A 8 -5.05 12.45 10.94
N PRO A 9 -3.79 12.55 11.40
CA PRO A 9 -2.63 12.03 10.67
C PRO A 9 -2.74 10.56 10.22
N LEU A 10 -3.18 9.65 11.11
CA LEU A 10 -3.29 8.24 10.76
C LEU A 10 -4.48 7.97 9.81
N MET A 11 -5.63 8.60 10.07
CA MET A 11 -6.78 8.52 9.16
C MET A 11 -6.39 9.01 7.76
N LEU A 12 -5.67 10.13 7.66
CA LEU A 12 -5.14 10.65 6.40
C LEU A 12 -4.17 9.67 5.75
N LEU A 13 -3.32 8.97 6.51
CA LEU A 13 -2.45 7.92 5.99
C LEU A 13 -3.25 6.78 5.35
N TRP A 14 -4.23 6.22 6.06
CA TRP A 14 -5.03 5.11 5.54
C TRP A 14 -5.91 5.50 4.36
N LEU A 15 -6.51 6.70 4.38
CA LEU A 15 -7.26 7.22 3.24
C LEU A 15 -6.36 7.43 2.03
N ARG A 16 -5.15 7.97 2.23
CA ARG A 16 -4.16 8.09 1.16
C ARG A 16 -3.75 6.72 0.63
N ALA A 17 -3.51 5.75 1.50
CA ALA A 17 -3.15 4.38 1.13
C ALA A 17 -4.29 3.71 0.33
N ALA A 18 -5.53 3.83 0.78
CA ALA A 18 -6.71 3.33 0.07
C ALA A 18 -6.87 4.00 -1.30
N GLY A 19 -6.69 5.32 -1.38
CA GLY A 19 -6.70 6.05 -2.65
C GLY A 19 -5.56 5.63 -3.58
N LEU A 20 -4.39 5.25 -3.03
CA LEU A 20 -3.27 4.73 -3.81
C LEU A 20 -3.53 3.32 -4.34
N VAL A 21 -4.10 2.42 -3.52
CA VAL A 21 -4.51 1.09 -3.97
C VAL A 21 -5.63 1.18 -5.01
N GLY A 22 -6.65 2.02 -4.75
CA GLY A 22 -7.81 2.19 -5.61
C GLY A 22 -7.47 2.63 -7.03
N HIS A 23 -6.63 3.66 -7.21
CA HIS A 23 -6.28 4.12 -8.56
C HIS A 23 -5.37 3.11 -9.27
N ALA A 24 -4.49 2.41 -8.54
CA ALA A 24 -3.68 1.35 -9.11
C ALA A 24 -4.58 0.24 -9.66
N VAL A 25 -5.51 -0.28 -8.86
CA VAL A 25 -6.51 -1.28 -9.28
C VAL A 25 -7.35 -0.77 -10.45
N ALA A 26 -7.79 0.50 -10.42
CA ALA A 26 -8.58 1.10 -11.49
C ALA A 26 -7.84 1.07 -12.84
N LEU A 27 -6.65 1.67 -12.88
CA LEU A 27 -5.82 1.77 -14.07
C LEU A 27 -5.33 0.41 -14.56
N GLY A 28 -4.76 -0.40 -13.66
CA GLY A 28 -4.23 -1.71 -14.01
C GLY A 28 -5.31 -2.64 -14.56
N SER A 29 -6.49 -2.68 -13.94
CA SER A 29 -7.61 -3.50 -14.44
C SER A 29 -8.18 -2.98 -15.77
N ALA A 30 -8.18 -1.65 -15.99
CA ALA A 30 -8.61 -1.05 -17.25
C ALA A 30 -7.64 -1.42 -18.39
N VAL A 31 -6.33 -1.31 -18.15
CA VAL A 31 -5.30 -1.73 -19.10
C VAL A 31 -5.37 -3.25 -19.34
N PHE A 32 -5.60 -4.04 -18.30
CA PHE A 32 -5.80 -5.48 -18.41
C PHE A 32 -6.99 -5.82 -19.32
N ALA A 33 -8.14 -5.18 -19.08
CA ALA A 33 -9.34 -5.34 -19.90
C ALA A 33 -9.11 -4.97 -21.37
N LEU A 34 -8.48 -3.82 -21.62
CA LEU A 34 -8.42 -3.21 -22.95
C LEU A 34 -7.24 -3.66 -23.80
N VAL A 35 -6.14 -4.09 -23.17
CA VAL A 35 -4.88 -4.46 -23.84
C VAL A 35 -4.61 -5.95 -23.70
N VAL A 36 -4.62 -6.49 -22.49
CA VAL A 36 -4.25 -7.90 -22.24
C VAL A 36 -5.31 -8.84 -22.78
N LEU A 37 -6.56 -8.69 -22.34
CA LEU A 37 -7.66 -9.59 -22.71
C LEU A 37 -8.08 -9.48 -24.19
N HIS A 38 -7.66 -8.41 -24.88
CA HIS A 38 -7.96 -8.21 -26.30
C HIS A 38 -6.92 -8.85 -27.24
N ARG A 39 -5.70 -9.14 -26.77
CA ARG A 39 -4.63 -9.70 -27.61
C ARG A 39 -4.87 -11.15 -28.00
N GLU A 40 -5.38 -11.97 -27.06
CA GLU A 40 -5.58 -13.40 -27.28
C GLU A 40 -6.99 -13.84 -26.85
N PRO A 41 -8.06 -13.46 -27.60
CA PRO A 41 -9.44 -13.70 -27.18
C PRO A 41 -9.81 -15.18 -27.10
N ALA A 42 -9.10 -16.07 -27.79
CA ALA A 42 -9.31 -17.52 -27.74
C ALA A 42 -8.83 -18.17 -26.42
N GLN A 43 -7.90 -17.53 -25.70
CA GLN A 43 -7.33 -18.06 -24.47
C GLN A 43 -7.90 -17.40 -23.21
N ARG A 44 -8.76 -16.38 -23.37
CA ARG A 44 -9.31 -15.60 -22.25
C ARG A 44 -10.19 -16.48 -21.36
N PRO A 45 -10.06 -16.39 -20.02
CA PRO A 45 -11.00 -17.06 -19.14
C PRO A 45 -12.43 -16.51 -19.27
N ALA A 46 -13.43 -17.33 -18.97
CA ALA A 46 -14.82 -16.90 -18.93
C ALA A 46 -15.00 -15.73 -17.95
N ARG A 47 -15.82 -14.73 -18.33
CA ARG A 47 -16.09 -13.52 -17.53
C ARG A 47 -14.85 -12.68 -17.14
N ALA A 48 -13.65 -12.97 -17.66
CA ALA A 48 -12.44 -12.20 -17.34
C ALA A 48 -12.59 -10.70 -17.62
N LEU A 49 -13.25 -10.34 -18.74
CA LEU A 49 -13.53 -8.94 -19.09
C LEU A 49 -14.46 -8.28 -18.07
N GLU A 50 -15.51 -8.99 -17.65
CA GLU A 50 -16.47 -8.50 -16.66
C GLU A 50 -15.77 -8.27 -15.31
N HIS A 51 -14.95 -9.21 -14.85
CA HIS A 51 -14.16 -9.07 -13.64
C HIS A 51 -13.19 -7.89 -13.72
N ALA A 52 -12.45 -7.75 -14.82
CA ALA A 52 -11.54 -6.63 -15.01
C ALA A 52 -12.29 -5.27 -14.97
N LEU A 53 -13.44 -5.16 -15.65
CA LEU A 53 -14.26 -3.95 -15.61
C LEU A 53 -14.88 -3.70 -14.22
N THR A 54 -15.29 -4.74 -13.49
CA THR A 54 -15.76 -4.62 -12.10
C THR A 54 -14.66 -4.09 -11.20
N LEU A 55 -13.44 -4.64 -11.31
CA LEU A 55 -12.30 -4.16 -10.54
C LEU A 55 -11.94 -2.72 -10.90
N THR A 56 -12.03 -2.32 -12.18
CA THR A 56 -11.86 -0.92 -12.56
C THR A 56 -12.84 -0.01 -11.85
N GLY A 57 -14.13 -0.38 -11.84
CA GLY A 57 -15.18 0.39 -11.16
C GLY A 57 -14.99 0.44 -9.64
N ILE A 58 -14.66 -0.70 -9.01
CA ILE A 58 -14.38 -0.76 -7.57
C ILE A 58 -13.16 0.11 -7.22
N GLY A 59 -12.08 0.01 -7.99
CA GLY A 59 -10.88 0.83 -7.77
C GLY A 59 -11.19 2.32 -7.84
N ALA A 60 -11.96 2.75 -8.85
CA ALA A 60 -12.39 4.14 -8.98
C ALA A 60 -13.30 4.58 -7.82
N LEU A 61 -14.22 3.73 -7.36
CA LEU A 61 -15.06 4.01 -6.19
C LEU A 61 -14.23 4.15 -4.91
N VAL A 62 -13.25 3.27 -4.69
CA VAL A 62 -12.32 3.39 -3.55
C VAL A 62 -11.58 4.72 -3.59
N VAL A 63 -11.14 5.19 -4.76
CA VAL A 63 -10.52 6.52 -4.89
C VAL A 63 -11.49 7.63 -4.51
N ILE A 64 -12.74 7.57 -4.98
CA ILE A 64 -13.76 8.58 -4.65
C ILE A 64 -14.00 8.64 -3.14
N LEU A 65 -14.26 7.49 -2.51
CA LEU A 65 -14.55 7.39 -1.09
C LEU A 65 -13.35 7.82 -0.23
N ALA A 66 -12.15 7.36 -0.59
CA ALA A 66 -10.92 7.74 0.10
C ALA A 66 -10.65 9.23 0.00
N GLN A 67 -10.84 9.83 -1.19
CA GLN A 67 -10.61 11.25 -1.40
C GLN A 67 -11.68 12.10 -0.70
N ALA A 68 -12.94 11.68 -0.71
CA ALA A 68 -14.02 12.34 0.02
C ALA A 68 -13.76 12.31 1.53
N GLY A 69 -13.38 11.14 2.07
CA GLY A 69 -12.97 10.99 3.47
C GLY A 69 -11.77 11.87 3.81
N LEU A 70 -10.79 11.99 2.91
CA LEU A 70 -9.60 12.81 3.12
C LEU A 70 -9.96 14.29 3.19
N LEU A 71 -10.84 14.76 2.28
CA LEU A 71 -11.33 16.14 2.31
C LEU A 71 -12.20 16.43 3.54
N ALA A 72 -13.01 15.47 3.99
CA ALA A 72 -13.79 15.59 5.22
C ALA A 72 -12.89 15.66 6.47
N ALA A 73 -11.87 14.81 6.53
CA ALA A 73 -10.86 14.81 7.59
C ALA A 73 -10.10 16.14 7.66
N LEU A 74 -9.71 16.69 6.50
CA LEU A 74 -9.05 17.99 6.42
C LEU A 74 -9.98 19.13 6.78
N ALA A 75 -11.24 19.10 6.34
CA ALA A 75 -12.22 20.11 6.70
C ALA A 75 -12.42 20.14 8.21
N GLU A 76 -12.55 18.97 8.84
CA GLU A 76 -12.65 18.85 10.29
C GLU A 76 -11.40 19.38 11.01
N ALA A 77 -10.21 19.07 10.50
CA ALA A 77 -8.95 19.58 11.05
C ALA A 77 -8.84 21.12 11.02
N LEU A 78 -9.52 21.75 10.07
CA LEU A 78 -9.51 23.19 9.84
C LEU A 78 -10.66 23.92 10.56
N THR A 79 -11.61 23.20 11.14
CA THR A 79 -12.72 23.81 11.89
C THR A 79 -12.19 24.35 13.23
N VAL A 80 -12.34 25.67 13.45
CA VAL A 80 -12.00 26.34 14.72
C VAL A 80 -13.29 26.60 15.49
N ASP A 81 -13.28 26.28 16.80
CA ASP A 81 -14.35 26.42 17.81
C ASP A 81 -15.64 27.13 17.34
N GLY A 82 -16.60 26.35 16.84
CA GLY A 82 -17.96 26.82 16.52
C GLY A 82 -18.14 27.56 15.18
N ALA A 83 -17.09 27.65 14.35
CA ALA A 83 -17.18 28.25 13.02
C ALA A 83 -17.95 27.38 12.02
N ARG A 84 -18.48 28.03 10.96
CA ARG A 84 -19.06 27.34 9.79
C ARG A 84 -18.01 26.44 9.13
N TRP A 85 -18.46 25.37 8.49
CA TRP A 85 -17.60 24.45 7.70
C TRP A 85 -16.59 25.24 6.85
N PRO A 86 -15.28 24.92 6.89
CA PRO A 86 -14.22 25.72 6.25
C PRO A 86 -14.15 25.51 4.72
N LEU A 87 -15.30 25.58 4.05
CA LEU A 87 -15.44 25.30 2.63
C LEU A 87 -14.62 26.26 1.78
N SER A 88 -14.60 27.56 2.12
CA SER A 88 -13.82 28.56 1.40
C SER A 88 -12.32 28.30 1.51
N ALA A 89 -11.83 27.93 2.69
CA ALA A 89 -10.42 27.59 2.92
C ALA A 89 -10.04 26.31 2.15
N LEU A 90 -10.90 25.29 2.19
CA LEU A 90 -10.65 24.04 1.47
C LEU A 90 -10.65 24.26 -0.05
N LEU A 91 -11.67 24.94 -0.59
CA LEU A 91 -11.78 25.26 -2.03
C LEU A 91 -10.71 26.24 -2.51
N GLY A 92 -10.21 27.11 -1.63
CA GLY A 92 -9.07 27.99 -1.93
C GLY A 92 -7.72 27.27 -1.93
N SER A 93 -7.66 26.03 -1.43
CA SER A 93 -6.42 25.26 -1.35
C SER A 93 -6.18 24.38 -2.59
N THR A 94 -4.92 24.16 -2.93
CA THR A 94 -4.52 23.19 -3.97
C THR A 94 -4.99 21.78 -3.63
N VAL A 95 -4.98 21.39 -2.35
CA VAL A 95 -5.42 20.06 -1.90
C VAL A 95 -6.92 19.87 -2.13
N GLY A 96 -7.74 20.88 -1.83
CA GLY A 96 -9.18 20.82 -2.06
C GLY A 96 -9.55 20.77 -3.53
N THR A 97 -8.97 21.66 -4.35
CA THR A 97 -9.22 21.70 -5.80
C THR A 97 -8.72 20.43 -6.51
N ALA A 98 -7.51 19.95 -6.20
CA ALA A 98 -6.99 18.69 -6.72
C ALA A 98 -7.82 17.49 -6.25
N GLY A 99 -8.30 17.51 -5.00
CA GLY A 99 -9.18 16.49 -4.45
C GLY A 99 -10.53 16.41 -5.17
N LEU A 100 -11.16 17.55 -5.45
CA LEU A 100 -12.40 17.61 -6.24
C LEU A 100 -12.19 17.16 -7.68
N ALA A 101 -11.09 17.57 -8.32
CA ALA A 101 -10.73 17.08 -9.65
C ALA A 101 -10.56 15.56 -9.66
N ARG A 102 -9.89 15.00 -8.64
CA ARG A 102 -9.71 13.55 -8.48
C ARG A 102 -11.03 12.81 -8.30
N ILE A 103 -11.97 13.34 -7.51
CA ILE A 103 -13.33 12.78 -7.36
C ILE A 103 -14.06 12.80 -8.70
N THR A 104 -14.05 13.93 -9.41
CA THR A 104 -14.70 14.09 -10.72
C THR A 104 -14.16 13.08 -11.74
N VAL A 105 -12.84 12.95 -11.85
CA VAL A 105 -12.20 11.97 -12.75
C VAL A 105 -12.54 10.54 -12.34
N GLY A 106 -12.66 10.26 -11.04
CA GLY A 106 -13.16 8.98 -10.52
C GLY A 106 -14.58 8.68 -11.00
N LEU A 107 -15.50 9.65 -10.90
CA LEU A 107 -16.89 9.52 -11.37
C LEU A 107 -16.96 9.31 -12.89
N VAL A 108 -16.13 10.01 -13.66
CA VAL A 108 -16.00 9.78 -15.11
C VAL A 108 -15.50 8.36 -15.39
N THR A 109 -14.55 7.84 -14.61
CA THR A 109 -14.03 6.47 -14.76
C THR A 109 -15.12 5.43 -14.50
N VAL A 110 -15.90 5.58 -13.41
CA VAL A 110 -17.06 4.71 -13.10
C VAL A 110 -18.09 4.76 -14.24
N SER A 111 -18.41 5.97 -14.73
CA SER A 111 -19.35 6.17 -15.83
C SER A 111 -18.86 5.52 -17.12
N ALA A 112 -17.56 5.61 -17.40
CA ALA A 112 -16.92 4.97 -18.55
C ALA A 112 -16.97 3.43 -18.46
N VAL A 113 -16.85 2.85 -17.26
CA VAL A 113 -17.05 1.40 -17.03
C VAL A 113 -18.48 1.01 -17.38
N ILE A 114 -19.48 1.73 -16.85
CA ILE A 114 -20.90 1.44 -17.09
C ILE A 114 -21.21 1.56 -18.58
N ALA A 115 -20.78 2.65 -19.22
CA ALA A 115 -20.95 2.86 -20.65
C ALA A 115 -20.29 1.75 -21.46
N LEU A 116 -19.05 1.35 -21.14
CA LEU A 116 -18.36 0.31 -21.90
C LEU A 116 -19.05 -1.05 -21.78
N ARG A 117 -19.65 -1.39 -20.62
CA ARG A 117 -20.45 -2.62 -20.46
C ARG A 117 -21.66 -2.67 -21.39
N GLN A 118 -22.31 -1.53 -21.61
CA GLN A 118 -23.47 -1.43 -22.50
C GLN A 118 -23.10 -1.52 -23.99
N ALA A 119 -21.88 -1.12 -24.37
CA ALA A 119 -21.40 -1.24 -25.76
C ALA A 119 -19.91 -1.65 -25.80
N PRO A 120 -19.59 -2.93 -25.57
CA PRO A 120 -18.20 -3.41 -25.45
C PRO A 120 -17.34 -3.20 -26.71
N ALA A 121 -17.98 -3.11 -27.88
CA ALA A 121 -17.32 -2.90 -29.16
C ALA A 121 -16.93 -1.41 -29.42
N SER A 122 -17.42 -0.46 -28.62
CA SER A 122 -17.22 0.97 -28.88
C SER A 122 -15.78 1.43 -28.60
N ARG A 123 -15.05 1.85 -29.64
CA ARG A 123 -13.69 2.40 -29.51
C ARG A 123 -13.65 3.68 -28.67
N VAL A 124 -14.66 4.53 -28.78
CA VAL A 124 -14.77 5.79 -28.02
C VAL A 124 -14.90 5.49 -26.53
N ARG A 125 -15.76 4.54 -26.13
CA ARG A 125 -15.93 4.16 -24.72
C ARG A 125 -14.67 3.51 -24.14
N ARG A 126 -13.93 2.74 -24.95
CA ARG A 126 -12.61 2.19 -24.57
C ARG A 126 -11.58 3.29 -24.36
N ALA A 127 -11.50 4.27 -25.26
CA ALA A 127 -10.61 5.42 -25.14
C ALA A 127 -10.95 6.27 -23.91
N LEU A 128 -12.25 6.50 -23.65
CA LEU A 128 -12.71 7.22 -22.46
C LEU A 128 -12.32 6.48 -21.17
N LEU A 129 -12.50 5.17 -21.11
CA LEU A 129 -12.11 4.38 -19.93
C LEU A 129 -10.60 4.44 -19.68
N LEU A 130 -9.80 4.25 -20.73
CA LEU A 130 -8.34 4.31 -20.62
C LEU A 130 -7.87 5.71 -20.22
N GLY A 131 -8.36 6.74 -20.92
CA GLY A 131 -7.99 8.14 -20.69
C GLY A 131 -8.36 8.61 -19.29
N SER A 132 -9.59 8.31 -18.83
CA SER A 132 -10.03 8.65 -17.47
C SER A 132 -9.25 7.90 -16.39
N SER A 133 -8.92 6.62 -16.60
CA SER A 133 -8.12 5.85 -15.64
C SER A 133 -6.67 6.34 -15.55
N VAL A 134 -6.05 6.71 -16.68
CA VAL A 134 -4.71 7.32 -16.71
C VAL A 134 -4.74 8.67 -16.02
N LEU A 135 -5.73 9.51 -16.35
CA LEU A 135 -5.91 10.82 -15.72
C LEU A 135 -6.10 10.67 -14.20
N LEU A 136 -6.87 9.66 -13.75
CA LEU A 136 -7.08 9.37 -12.34
C LEU A 136 -5.75 9.06 -11.62
N ALA A 137 -4.85 8.30 -12.26
CA ALA A 137 -3.51 8.08 -11.73
C ALA A 137 -2.69 9.37 -11.67
N CYS A 138 -2.72 10.18 -12.72
CA CYS A 138 -1.99 11.46 -12.79
C CYS A 138 -2.43 12.48 -11.73
N THR A 139 -3.72 12.52 -11.36
CA THR A 139 -4.20 13.44 -10.30
C THR A 139 -3.51 13.22 -8.95
N GLY A 140 -2.96 12.03 -8.69
CA GLY A 140 -2.21 11.76 -7.47
C GLY A 140 -0.92 12.57 -7.35
N ALA A 141 -0.30 12.96 -8.48
CA ALA A 141 0.89 13.80 -8.48
C ALA A 141 0.62 15.20 -7.93
N LEU A 142 -0.61 15.71 -8.09
CA LEU A 142 -1.01 17.04 -7.62
C LEU A 142 -1.05 17.13 -6.08
N ALA A 143 -1.15 15.99 -5.40
CA ALA A 143 -1.14 15.88 -3.95
C ALA A 143 0.21 15.38 -3.39
N SER A 144 1.26 15.34 -4.23
CA SER A 144 2.59 14.86 -3.85
C SER A 144 3.53 16.00 -3.46
N HIS A 145 4.70 15.67 -2.90
CA HIS A 145 5.76 16.65 -2.63
C HIS A 145 6.14 17.49 -3.85
N ALA A 146 5.98 16.95 -5.07
CA ALA A 146 6.30 17.67 -6.30
C ALA A 146 5.53 18.99 -6.44
N MET A 147 4.27 19.04 -5.96
CA MET A 147 3.46 20.26 -6.00
C MET A 147 4.01 21.38 -5.11
N GLY A 148 4.71 21.04 -4.03
CA GLY A 148 5.31 22.02 -3.10
C GLY A 148 6.73 22.46 -3.47
N ARG A 149 7.31 21.93 -4.56
CA ARG A 149 8.69 22.26 -4.94
C ARG A 149 8.76 23.62 -5.63
N MET A 150 9.73 24.45 -5.24
CA MET A 150 10.02 25.71 -5.92
C MET A 150 10.82 25.49 -7.21
N ASP A 151 11.83 24.61 -7.15
CA ASP A 151 12.67 24.27 -8.31
C ASP A 151 12.24 22.95 -8.95
N GLY A 152 12.13 22.93 -10.28
CA GLY A 152 11.82 21.72 -11.04
C GLY A 152 10.42 21.15 -10.78
N GLN A 153 9.49 21.97 -10.29
CA GLN A 153 8.13 21.54 -9.95
C GLN A 153 7.46 20.76 -11.09
N ALA A 154 7.47 21.32 -12.30
CA ALA A 154 6.83 20.72 -13.47
C ALA A 154 7.45 19.37 -13.84
N SER A 155 8.79 19.25 -13.84
CA SER A 155 9.45 17.99 -14.16
C SER A 155 9.18 16.93 -13.08
N LEU A 156 9.20 17.30 -11.80
CA LEU A 156 8.88 16.39 -10.70
C LEU A 156 7.41 15.94 -10.73
N LEU A 157 6.48 16.82 -11.11
CA LEU A 157 5.08 16.44 -11.31
C LEU A 157 4.94 15.43 -12.44
N VAL A 158 5.60 15.65 -13.58
CA VAL A 158 5.59 14.71 -14.71
C VAL A 158 6.19 13.36 -14.31
N VAL A 159 7.38 13.35 -13.71
CA VAL A 159 8.04 12.10 -13.27
C VAL A 159 7.20 11.38 -12.22
N THR A 160 6.57 12.11 -11.29
CA THR A 160 5.66 11.52 -10.29
C THR A 160 4.43 10.92 -10.94
N ALA A 161 3.79 11.62 -11.89
CA ALA A 161 2.64 11.11 -12.63
C ALA A 161 2.99 9.85 -13.43
N LEU A 162 4.13 9.84 -14.13
CA LEU A 162 4.64 8.67 -14.84
C LEU A 162 4.92 7.50 -13.89
N HIS A 163 5.50 7.75 -12.72
CA HIS A 163 5.71 6.74 -11.69
C HIS A 163 4.37 6.12 -11.23
N GLN A 164 3.38 6.95 -10.91
CA GLN A 164 2.05 6.49 -10.46
C GLN A 164 1.34 5.70 -11.56
N VAL A 165 1.41 6.13 -12.82
CA VAL A 165 0.86 5.39 -13.97
C VAL A 165 1.55 4.02 -14.11
N ALA A 166 2.88 3.98 -14.07
CA ALA A 166 3.64 2.73 -14.19
C ALA A 166 3.33 1.76 -13.03
N VAL A 167 3.28 2.26 -11.79
CA VAL A 167 2.83 1.51 -10.61
C VAL A 167 1.41 0.98 -10.81
N GLY A 168 0.47 1.82 -11.26
CA GLY A 168 -0.92 1.43 -11.44
C GLY A 168 -1.10 0.35 -12.51
N VAL A 169 -0.41 0.47 -13.63
CA VAL A 169 -0.42 -0.55 -14.70
C VAL A 169 0.10 -1.90 -14.18
N TRP A 170 1.22 -1.89 -13.46
CA TRP A 170 1.82 -3.13 -12.95
C TRP A 170 1.05 -3.73 -11.78
N VAL A 171 0.90 -3.00 -10.68
CA VAL A 171 0.31 -3.51 -9.44
C VAL A 171 -1.18 -3.79 -9.62
N GLY A 172 -1.93 -2.88 -10.24
CA GLY A 172 -3.34 -3.13 -10.53
C GLY A 172 -3.55 -4.27 -11.51
N GLY A 173 -2.63 -4.44 -12.48
CA GLY A 173 -2.64 -5.57 -13.40
C GLY A 173 -2.37 -6.89 -12.68
N LEU A 174 -1.44 -6.92 -11.71
CA LEU A 174 -1.17 -8.10 -10.86
C LEU A 174 -2.39 -8.48 -10.03
N VAL A 175 -3.04 -7.50 -9.38
CA VAL A 175 -4.27 -7.72 -8.61
C VAL A 175 -5.39 -8.27 -9.51
N CYS A 176 -5.59 -7.67 -10.68
CA CYS A 176 -6.57 -8.14 -11.66
C CYS A 176 -6.29 -9.59 -12.11
N ALA A 177 -5.03 -9.87 -12.46
CA ALA A 177 -4.58 -11.20 -12.85
C ALA A 177 -4.79 -12.23 -11.73
N ALA A 178 -4.42 -11.91 -10.49
CA ALA A 178 -4.59 -12.78 -9.34
C ALA A 178 -6.07 -13.09 -9.08
N ILE A 179 -6.94 -12.08 -9.08
CA ILE A 179 -8.38 -12.26 -8.85
C ILE A 179 -9.02 -13.10 -9.95
N ILE A 180 -8.66 -12.89 -11.22
CA ILE A 180 -9.16 -13.72 -12.33
C ILE A 180 -8.63 -15.16 -12.19
N ALA A 181 -7.36 -15.34 -11.84
CA ALA A 181 -6.75 -16.66 -11.66
C ALA A 181 -7.37 -17.45 -10.50
N LEU A 182 -7.75 -16.78 -9.41
CA LEU A 182 -8.45 -17.38 -8.27
C LEU A 182 -9.89 -17.79 -8.58
N ARG A 183 -10.50 -17.22 -9.63
CA ARG A 183 -11.88 -17.50 -10.04
C ARG A 183 -11.99 -18.44 -11.25
N THR A 184 -10.86 -18.97 -11.73
CA THR A 184 -10.81 -19.73 -12.99
C THR A 184 -10.05 -21.03 -12.80
N ASP A 185 -10.75 -22.15 -12.59
CA ASP A 185 -10.10 -23.42 -12.20
C ASP A 185 -9.57 -24.25 -13.39
N SER A 186 -10.08 -24.03 -14.60
CA SER A 186 -9.86 -24.94 -15.74
C SER A 186 -8.94 -24.41 -16.85
N VAL A 187 -8.50 -23.15 -16.79
CA VAL A 187 -7.71 -22.52 -17.86
C VAL A 187 -6.22 -22.52 -17.50
N GLY A 188 -5.37 -23.00 -18.41
CA GLY A 188 -3.92 -22.87 -18.29
C GLY A 188 -3.46 -21.41 -18.23
N ASN A 189 -2.20 -21.14 -17.88
CA ASN A 189 -1.72 -19.77 -17.60
C ASN A 189 -1.35 -18.94 -18.85
N ALA A 190 -1.63 -19.43 -20.06
CA ALA A 190 -1.18 -18.80 -21.29
C ALA A 190 -1.80 -17.40 -21.52
N TRP A 191 -3.02 -17.16 -21.03
CA TRP A 191 -3.69 -15.85 -21.07
C TRP A 191 -2.97 -14.74 -20.28
N LEU A 192 -2.00 -15.08 -19.41
CA LEU A 192 -1.16 -14.13 -18.69
C LEU A 192 0.04 -13.63 -19.50
N ARG A 193 0.39 -14.27 -20.63
CA ARG A 193 1.55 -13.88 -21.45
C ARG A 193 1.50 -12.43 -21.92
N PRO A 194 0.37 -11.90 -22.45
CA PRO A 194 0.32 -10.51 -22.89
C PRO A 194 0.47 -9.54 -21.71
N PHE A 195 0.06 -9.93 -20.51
CA PHE A 195 0.27 -9.13 -19.30
C PHE A 195 1.74 -9.11 -18.91
N SER A 196 2.47 -10.22 -19.02
CA SER A 196 3.89 -10.27 -18.67
C SER A 196 4.73 -9.24 -19.45
N THR A 197 4.44 -9.03 -20.74
CA THR A 197 5.08 -7.97 -21.54
C THR A 197 4.72 -6.55 -21.07
N VAL A 198 3.45 -6.32 -20.75
CA VAL A 198 2.98 -5.01 -20.23
C VAL A 198 3.60 -4.73 -18.85
N ALA A 199 3.67 -5.73 -17.99
CA ALA A 199 4.29 -5.67 -16.68
C ALA A 199 5.78 -5.32 -16.78
N LEU A 200 6.53 -5.93 -17.71
CA LEU A 200 7.95 -5.61 -17.92
C LEU A 200 8.16 -4.14 -18.28
N ALA A 201 7.36 -3.59 -19.20
CA ALA A 201 7.44 -2.17 -19.58
C ALA A 201 7.10 -1.24 -18.40
N ALA A 202 6.05 -1.58 -17.64
CA ALA A 202 5.66 -0.82 -16.46
C ALA A 202 6.74 -0.87 -15.37
N VAL A 203 7.31 -2.03 -15.09
CA VAL A 203 8.41 -2.22 -14.14
C VAL A 203 9.65 -1.42 -14.53
N ALA A 204 10.03 -1.41 -15.81
CA ALA A 204 11.11 -0.55 -16.30
C ALA A 204 10.79 0.94 -16.06
N GLY A 205 9.56 1.37 -16.36
CA GLY A 205 9.09 2.73 -16.07
C GLY A 205 9.18 3.08 -14.59
N ILE A 206 8.79 2.17 -13.68
CA ILE A 206 8.92 2.32 -12.22
C ILE A 206 10.38 2.50 -11.82
N ALA A 207 11.30 1.70 -12.38
CA ALA A 207 12.71 1.77 -12.06
C ALA A 207 13.32 3.12 -12.48
N PHE A 208 13.08 3.57 -13.71
CA PHE A 208 13.61 4.86 -14.21
C PHE A 208 13.03 6.05 -13.47
N THR A 209 11.71 6.11 -13.31
CA THR A 209 11.05 7.21 -12.58
C THR A 209 11.39 7.18 -11.10
N GLY A 210 11.47 6.00 -10.48
CA GLY A 210 11.87 5.82 -9.09
C GLY A 210 13.31 6.24 -8.82
N LEU A 211 14.23 5.97 -9.75
CA LEU A 211 15.59 6.48 -9.70
C LEU A 211 15.62 8.01 -9.73
N GLY A 212 14.91 8.63 -10.68
CA GLY A 212 14.81 10.08 -10.79
C GLY A 212 14.25 10.73 -9.51
N LEU A 213 13.18 10.17 -8.94
CA LEU A 213 12.61 10.65 -7.68
C LEU A 213 13.54 10.43 -6.48
N SER A 214 14.29 9.32 -6.44
CA SER A 214 15.26 9.04 -5.37
C SER A 214 16.43 10.02 -5.40
N LEU A 215 16.92 10.36 -6.60
CA LEU A 215 17.96 11.38 -6.76
C LEU A 215 17.47 12.76 -6.30
N ALA A 216 16.20 13.10 -6.57
CA ALA A 216 15.63 14.38 -6.17
C ALA A 216 15.30 14.48 -4.67
N TYR A 217 14.74 13.43 -4.06
CA TYR A 217 14.22 13.48 -2.69
C TYR A 217 15.13 12.87 -1.63
N VAL A 218 16.14 12.07 -2.01
CA VAL A 218 17.11 11.47 -1.09
C VAL A 218 18.49 12.10 -1.25
N GLY A 219 18.98 12.19 -2.49
CA GLY A 219 20.20 12.91 -2.86
C GLY A 219 21.53 12.26 -2.43
N THR A 220 21.65 11.71 -1.22
CA THR A 220 22.92 11.14 -0.70
C THR A 220 22.71 9.84 0.10
N ALA A 221 23.76 9.01 0.19
CA ALA A 221 23.73 7.78 1.00
C ALA A 221 23.53 8.07 2.51
N GLY A 222 24.11 9.17 3.00
CA GLY A 222 23.91 9.62 4.38
C GLY A 222 22.45 9.98 4.65
N ALA A 223 21.77 10.65 3.72
CA ALA A 223 20.33 10.94 3.85
C ALA A 223 19.45 9.68 3.71
N ALA A 224 19.88 8.72 2.88
CA ALA A 224 19.18 7.45 2.70
C ALA A 224 19.15 6.62 4.00
N LEU A 225 20.26 6.56 4.75
CA LEU A 225 20.35 5.81 6.00
C LEU A 225 19.95 6.66 7.21
N GLY A 226 20.26 7.96 7.19
CA GLY A 226 20.12 8.91 8.29
C GLY A 226 18.71 9.43 8.55
N THR A 227 17.75 9.14 7.67
CA THR A 227 16.37 9.66 7.77
C THR A 227 15.34 8.55 7.70
N SER A 228 14.18 8.76 8.33
CA SER A 228 13.03 7.86 8.23
C SER A 228 12.53 7.74 6.78
N TYR A 229 12.47 8.86 6.05
CA TYR A 229 12.12 8.89 4.62
C TYR A 229 13.06 8.01 3.80
N GLY A 230 14.37 8.19 3.95
CA GLY A 230 15.40 7.40 3.26
C GLY A 230 15.30 5.91 3.60
N ALA A 231 15.15 5.56 4.88
CA ALA A 231 15.04 4.18 5.32
C ALA A 231 13.80 3.47 4.75
N MET A 232 12.67 4.17 4.67
CA MET A 232 11.46 3.65 4.02
C MET A 232 11.66 3.49 2.50
N VAL A 233 12.36 4.41 1.83
CA VAL A 233 12.73 4.27 0.40
C VAL A 233 13.64 3.06 0.18
N LEU A 234 14.65 2.84 1.03
CA LEU A 234 15.52 1.66 0.97
C LEU A 234 14.73 0.36 1.17
N THR A 235 13.82 0.34 2.15
CA THR A 235 12.90 -0.79 2.35
C THR A 235 12.07 -1.04 1.09
N LYS A 236 11.54 0.01 0.46
CA LYS A 236 10.79 -0.09 -0.81
C LYS A 236 11.66 -0.64 -1.94
N ILE A 237 12.94 -0.28 -2.02
CA ILE A 237 13.88 -0.82 -3.01
C ILE A 237 14.13 -2.32 -2.79
N VAL A 238 14.29 -2.76 -1.54
CA VAL A 238 14.45 -4.19 -1.20
C VAL A 238 13.18 -4.98 -1.58
N LEU A 239 11.99 -4.46 -1.23
CA LEU A 239 10.72 -5.06 -1.62
C LEU A 239 10.56 -5.12 -3.15
N PHE A 240 10.95 -4.04 -3.85
CA PHE A 240 10.93 -4.00 -5.30
C PHE A 240 11.88 -5.04 -5.91
N ALA A 241 13.10 -5.20 -5.38
CA ALA A 241 14.03 -6.23 -5.83
C ALA A 241 13.49 -7.66 -5.62
N ALA A 242 12.83 -7.92 -4.48
CA ALA A 242 12.17 -9.19 -4.22
C ALA A 242 11.01 -9.44 -5.21
N LEU A 243 10.20 -8.42 -5.49
CA LEU A 243 9.15 -8.47 -6.52
C LEU A 243 9.73 -8.72 -7.92
N LEU A 244 10.83 -8.08 -8.29
CA LEU A 244 11.53 -8.31 -9.55
C LEU A 244 11.99 -9.77 -9.69
N ALA A 245 12.56 -10.35 -8.62
CA ALA A 245 12.98 -11.73 -8.62
C ALA A 245 11.79 -12.68 -8.84
N MET A 246 10.66 -12.46 -8.16
CA MET A 246 9.43 -13.23 -8.38
C MET A 246 8.87 -13.04 -9.80
N GLY A 247 8.81 -11.79 -10.28
CA GLY A 247 8.38 -11.45 -11.63
C GLY A 247 9.23 -12.10 -12.70
N ALA A 248 10.56 -12.18 -12.52
CA ALA A 248 11.46 -12.89 -13.43
C ALA A 248 11.21 -14.40 -13.44
N LEU A 249 10.95 -15.01 -12.28
CA LEU A 249 10.57 -16.43 -12.19
C LEU A 249 9.23 -16.70 -12.89
N ASN A 250 8.24 -15.81 -12.72
CA ASN A 250 6.94 -15.90 -13.37
C ASN A 250 7.04 -15.69 -14.90
N HIS A 251 7.82 -14.69 -15.33
CA HIS A 251 8.10 -14.44 -16.74
C HIS A 251 8.74 -15.65 -17.42
N ARG A 252 9.77 -16.24 -16.80
CA ARG A 252 10.40 -17.49 -17.28
C ARG A 252 9.42 -18.66 -17.32
N ALA A 253 8.52 -18.79 -16.34
CA ALA A 253 7.52 -19.85 -16.35
C ALA A 253 6.49 -19.69 -17.50
N LEU A 254 6.14 -18.45 -17.87
CA LEU A 254 5.18 -18.14 -18.93
C LEU A 254 5.77 -18.20 -20.35
N HIS A 255 7.05 -17.78 -20.50
CA HIS A 255 7.73 -17.64 -21.79
C HIS A 255 8.79 -18.73 -22.06
N GLY A 256 9.38 -19.33 -21.02
CA GLY A 256 10.49 -20.28 -21.12
C GLY A 256 10.13 -21.69 -21.59
N ARG A 257 8.85 -21.97 -21.88
CA ARG A 257 8.40 -23.24 -22.48
C ARG A 257 8.33 -23.20 -24.01
N LEU A 258 8.80 -22.13 -24.65
CA LEU A 258 8.73 -21.96 -26.10
C LEU A 258 9.90 -22.60 -26.89
N THR A 259 10.82 -23.35 -26.27
CA THR A 259 11.97 -23.89 -27.00
C THR A 259 11.93 -25.37 -27.39
N LEU A 260 11.18 -26.30 -26.77
CA LEU A 260 11.14 -27.70 -27.25
C LEU A 260 9.88 -28.47 -26.80
N ALA A 261 8.76 -28.39 -27.53
CA ALA A 261 7.81 -29.51 -27.65
C ALA A 261 6.66 -29.17 -28.62
N PRO A 262 6.54 -29.87 -29.77
CA PRO A 262 5.30 -29.93 -30.54
C PRO A 262 4.23 -30.67 -29.72
N TRP A 263 3.02 -30.09 -29.65
CA TRP A 263 1.74 -30.77 -29.38
C TRP A 263 1.81 -31.99 -28.45
N ARG A 264 1.83 -31.77 -27.13
CA ARG A 264 1.52 -32.82 -26.14
C ARG A 264 0.34 -32.39 -25.27
N ALA A 265 -0.58 -33.33 -25.05
CA ALA A 265 -1.70 -33.16 -24.12
C ALA A 265 -1.17 -32.79 -22.71
N PRO A 266 -1.92 -32.00 -21.91
CA PRO A 266 -1.49 -31.58 -20.58
C PRO A 266 -1.21 -32.80 -19.71
N ARG A 267 0.02 -32.93 -19.19
CA ARG A 267 0.36 -33.98 -18.21
C ARG A 267 -0.02 -33.52 -16.81
N ALA A 268 -0.21 -34.45 -15.88
CA ALA A 268 -0.41 -34.13 -14.45
C ALA A 268 0.71 -33.22 -13.86
N ALA A 269 1.93 -33.27 -14.42
CA ALA A 269 3.03 -32.36 -14.09
C ALA A 269 2.78 -30.88 -14.50
N ASP A 270 1.94 -30.63 -15.51
CA ASP A 270 1.56 -29.28 -15.94
C ASP A 270 0.55 -28.63 -14.98
N ALA A 271 -0.28 -29.43 -14.30
CA ALA A 271 -1.18 -28.94 -13.25
C ALA A 271 -0.40 -28.38 -12.05
N GLY A 272 0.68 -29.05 -11.63
CA GLY A 272 1.56 -28.57 -10.56
C GLY A 272 2.29 -27.27 -10.90
N GLY A 273 2.79 -27.15 -12.13
CA GLY A 273 3.40 -25.91 -12.62
C GLY A 273 2.41 -24.75 -12.73
N SER A 274 1.16 -25.05 -13.10
CA SER A 274 0.09 -24.06 -13.18
C SER A 274 -0.26 -23.47 -11.81
N LEU A 275 -0.42 -24.35 -10.80
CA LEU A 275 -0.71 -23.96 -9.42
C LEU A 275 0.40 -23.11 -8.80
N LEU A 276 1.67 -23.45 -9.05
CA LEU A 276 2.81 -22.68 -8.55
C LEU A 276 2.82 -21.25 -9.07
N VAL A 277 2.55 -21.06 -10.37
CA VAL A 277 2.46 -19.71 -10.98
C VAL A 277 1.31 -18.91 -10.36
N ARG A 278 0.15 -19.53 -10.13
CA ARG A 278 -0.99 -18.85 -9.49
C ARG A 278 -0.69 -18.41 -8.06
N ARG A 279 -0.07 -19.28 -7.25
CA ARG A 279 0.37 -18.94 -5.89
C ARG A 279 1.42 -17.84 -5.87
N ARG A 280 2.39 -17.88 -6.79
CA ARG A 280 3.39 -16.82 -6.93
C ARG A 280 2.76 -15.51 -7.35
N LEU A 281 1.79 -15.53 -8.25
CA LEU A 281 1.04 -14.36 -8.68
C LEU A 281 0.26 -13.72 -7.52
N GLU A 282 -0.37 -14.53 -6.68
CA GLU A 282 -1.05 -14.06 -5.47
C GLU A 282 -0.09 -13.40 -4.48
N VAL A 283 1.05 -14.05 -4.21
CA VAL A 283 2.11 -13.49 -3.35
C VAL A 283 2.69 -12.19 -3.94
N GLU A 284 2.94 -12.16 -5.26
CA GLU A 284 3.44 -10.98 -5.96
C GLU A 284 2.44 -9.82 -5.88
N ALA A 285 1.14 -10.08 -6.10
CA ALA A 285 0.08 -9.08 -5.96
C ALA A 285 -0.03 -8.56 -4.52
N GLY A 286 0.01 -9.44 -3.52
CA GLY A 286 -0.02 -9.05 -2.10
C GLY A 286 1.17 -8.19 -1.70
N LEU A 287 2.39 -8.62 -2.07
CA LEU A 287 3.61 -7.86 -1.77
C LEU A 287 3.67 -6.52 -2.52
N ALA A 288 3.13 -6.46 -3.73
CA ALA A 288 3.00 -5.21 -4.48
C ALA A 288 2.01 -4.24 -3.81
N VAL A 289 0.89 -4.73 -3.27
CA VAL A 289 -0.04 -3.90 -2.46
C VAL A 289 0.65 -3.41 -1.18
N VAL A 290 1.38 -4.27 -0.46
CA VAL A 290 2.18 -3.86 0.72
C VAL A 290 3.18 -2.76 0.37
N THR A 291 3.80 -2.85 -0.82
CA THR A 291 4.73 -1.82 -1.32
C THR A 291 4.03 -0.48 -1.58
N ILE A 292 2.77 -0.48 -2.02
CA ILE A 292 1.94 0.74 -2.13
C ILE A 292 1.60 1.31 -0.76
N LEU A 293 1.27 0.47 0.22
CA LEU A 293 1.01 0.92 1.60
C LEU A 293 2.25 1.60 2.20
N LEU A 294 3.43 1.02 2.02
CA LEU A 294 4.70 1.65 2.40
C LEU A 294 4.91 2.99 1.67
N ALA A 295 4.56 3.07 0.39
CA ALA A 295 4.66 4.33 -0.37
C ALA A 295 3.71 5.41 0.17
N ALA A 296 2.54 5.04 0.70
CA ALA A 296 1.64 5.97 1.38
C ALA A 296 2.30 6.55 2.65
N SER A 297 2.98 5.70 3.43
CA SER A 297 3.74 6.11 4.62
C SER A 297 4.89 7.05 4.28
N ILE A 298 5.62 6.79 3.19
CA ILE A 298 6.69 7.68 2.70
C ILE A 298 6.16 9.08 2.43
N GLY A 299 4.99 9.20 1.80
CA GLY A 299 4.38 10.50 1.50
C GLY A 299 3.91 11.29 2.72
N SER A 300 3.93 10.70 3.91
CA SER A 300 3.61 11.37 5.18
C SER A 300 4.87 11.82 5.93
N ALA A 301 6.07 11.51 5.43
CA ALA A 301 7.33 12.00 5.97
C ALA A 301 7.90 13.12 5.08
N PRO A 302 8.64 14.09 5.65
CA PRO A 302 9.35 15.08 4.84
C PRO A 302 10.41 14.37 3.97
N PRO A 303 10.64 14.81 2.71
CA PRO A 303 11.71 14.28 1.89
C PRO A 303 13.05 14.31 2.61
N ALA A 304 13.87 13.28 2.43
CA ALA A 304 15.16 13.17 3.12
C ALA A 304 16.11 14.34 2.79
N ALA A 305 16.02 14.88 1.57
CA ALA A 305 16.74 16.09 1.14
C ALA A 305 16.41 17.30 2.01
N ASP A 306 15.17 17.39 2.51
CA ASP A 306 14.66 18.53 3.28
C ASP A 306 14.84 18.35 4.81
N ALA A 307 15.34 17.20 5.27
CA ALA A 307 15.46 16.86 6.70
C ALA A 307 16.50 17.69 7.49
N GLY A 308 17.36 18.47 6.80
CA GLY A 308 18.36 19.33 7.46
C GLY A 308 19.25 18.60 8.48
N PHE A 309 19.30 19.11 9.71
CA PHE A 309 20.07 18.56 10.83
C PHE A 309 19.40 17.38 11.55
N GLN A 310 18.16 17.02 11.22
CA GLN A 310 17.44 15.89 11.82
C GLN A 310 17.85 14.56 11.16
N ARG A 311 19.16 14.28 11.14
CA ARG A 311 19.73 13.08 10.53
C ARG A 311 20.59 12.33 11.54
N ALA A 312 20.31 11.05 11.72
CA ALA A 312 21.16 10.18 12.52
C ALA A 312 22.48 9.89 11.77
N THR A 313 23.58 9.92 12.49
CA THR A 313 24.89 9.50 11.99
C THR A 313 24.93 7.98 11.81
N TRP A 314 25.82 7.51 10.94
CA TRP A 314 26.04 6.07 10.78
C TRP A 314 26.46 5.39 12.08
N SER A 315 27.26 6.07 12.92
CA SER A 315 27.66 5.58 14.24
C SER A 315 26.47 5.37 15.16
N GLU A 316 25.53 6.31 15.22
CA GLU A 316 24.31 6.20 16.03
C GLU A 316 23.41 5.08 15.51
N ILE A 317 23.19 5.01 14.18
CA ILE A 317 22.37 3.97 13.57
C ILE A 317 22.96 2.59 13.83
N ARG A 318 24.27 2.43 13.64
CA ARG A 318 24.94 1.16 13.91
C ARG A 318 24.77 0.76 15.37
N ALA A 319 25.03 1.69 16.31
CA ALA A 319 24.94 1.42 17.73
C ALA A 319 23.51 1.06 18.17
N VAL A 320 22.50 1.76 17.67
CA VAL A 320 21.11 1.64 18.15
C VAL A 320 20.30 0.59 17.39
N VAL A 321 20.42 0.53 16.06
CA VAL A 321 19.57 -0.26 15.16
C VAL A 321 20.23 -1.58 14.74
N PHE A 322 21.49 -1.54 14.31
CA PHE A 322 22.18 -2.73 13.77
C PHE A 322 22.96 -3.55 14.80
N THR A 323 23.03 -3.10 16.05
CA THR A 323 23.57 -3.91 17.15
C THR A 323 22.50 -4.90 17.60
N PRO A 324 22.76 -6.23 17.50
CA PRO A 324 21.82 -7.22 18.02
C PRO A 324 21.59 -7.02 19.51
N LYS A 325 20.32 -7.01 19.93
CA LYS A 325 19.90 -6.92 21.32
C LYS A 325 19.01 -8.12 21.63
N TRP A 326 19.07 -8.61 22.87
CA TRP A 326 18.06 -9.58 23.33
C TRP A 326 16.69 -8.90 23.38
N PRO A 327 15.61 -9.59 22.99
CA PRO A 327 14.28 -9.02 23.03
C PRO A 327 13.92 -8.68 24.48
N ARG A 328 13.47 -7.45 24.68
CA ARG A 328 12.85 -7.02 25.93
C ARG A 328 11.47 -7.67 26.03
N LEU A 329 11.30 -8.57 26.98
CA LEU A 329 10.05 -9.30 27.24
C LEU A 329 9.35 -8.87 28.54
N SER A 330 9.85 -7.81 29.16
CA SER A 330 9.27 -7.17 30.34
C SER A 330 8.90 -5.73 30.03
N SER A 331 7.67 -5.35 30.39
CA SER A 331 7.20 -3.98 30.31
C SER A 331 7.55 -3.20 31.58
N PRO A 332 7.78 -1.89 31.53
CA PRO A 332 7.80 -1.05 32.72
C PRO A 332 6.47 -1.15 33.49
N THR A 333 6.52 -0.86 34.78
CA THR A 333 5.33 -0.83 35.63
C THR A 333 4.42 0.34 35.24
N LEU A 334 3.12 0.22 35.54
CA LEU A 334 2.15 1.28 35.28
C LEU A 334 2.49 2.58 36.01
N THR A 335 3.06 2.47 37.21
CA THR A 335 3.53 3.62 37.98
C THR A 335 4.70 4.33 37.31
N GLU A 336 5.63 3.58 36.70
CA GLU A 336 6.73 4.16 35.93
C GLU A 336 6.23 4.81 34.64
N LEU A 337 5.27 4.19 33.94
CA LEU A 337 4.68 4.75 32.73
C LEU A 337 3.85 6.01 33.01
N ALA A 338 3.06 6.00 34.09
CA ALA A 338 2.31 7.17 34.53
C ALA A 338 3.23 8.31 34.99
N ALA A 339 4.39 7.99 35.59
CA ALA A 339 5.38 8.99 35.99
C ALA A 339 6.20 9.54 34.81
N ALA A 340 6.39 8.73 33.77
CA ALA A 340 7.14 9.09 32.56
C ALA A 340 6.29 9.81 31.50
N SER A 341 5.05 10.16 31.83
CA SER A 341 3.98 10.59 30.92
C SER A 341 3.63 12.07 31.07
N ASP A 342 3.82 12.84 29.99
CA ASP A 342 2.75 13.70 29.45
C ASP A 342 2.33 13.05 28.12
N LEU A 343 1.72 11.85 28.20
CA LEU A 343 1.28 11.07 27.05
C LEU A 343 0.30 11.84 26.14
N SER A 344 -0.24 12.96 26.64
CA SER A 344 -1.07 13.87 25.88
C SER A 344 -0.30 14.82 24.97
N ASP A 345 0.99 15.10 25.24
CA ASP A 345 1.84 15.94 24.39
C ASP A 345 2.68 15.10 23.40
N PRO A 346 2.27 15.00 22.12
CA PRO A 346 3.05 14.27 21.11
C PRO A 346 4.43 14.88 20.80
N ASN A 347 4.74 16.07 21.33
CA ASN A 347 6.05 16.71 21.20
C ASN A 347 6.96 16.48 22.41
N ALA A 348 6.46 15.86 23.48
CA ALA A 348 7.28 15.53 24.63
C ALA A 348 8.43 14.57 24.20
N PRO A 349 9.67 14.77 24.68
CA PRO A 349 10.76 13.85 24.41
C PRO A 349 10.39 12.44 24.87
N ARG A 350 10.66 11.43 24.04
CA ARG A 350 10.45 10.03 24.45
C ARG A 350 11.35 9.71 25.63
N THR A 351 10.73 9.34 26.74
CA THR A 351 11.41 8.86 27.94
C THR A 351 11.93 7.44 27.73
N ALA A 352 12.81 6.98 28.63
CA ALA A 352 13.37 5.64 28.59
C ALA A 352 12.26 4.58 28.79
N GLU A 353 11.28 4.90 29.62
CA GLU A 353 10.13 4.07 29.97
C GLU A 353 9.19 3.90 28.77
N ILE A 354 8.84 5.00 28.08
CA ILE A 354 8.02 4.93 26.85
C ILE A 354 8.75 4.12 25.76
N THR A 355 10.07 4.30 25.64
CA THR A 355 10.89 3.52 24.71
C THR A 355 10.88 2.04 25.05
N ALA A 356 11.07 1.68 26.33
CA ALA A 356 11.06 0.31 26.80
C ALA A 356 9.68 -0.37 26.62
N TRP A 357 8.59 0.36 26.84
CA TRP A 357 7.23 -0.13 26.58
C TRP A 357 7.00 -0.39 25.07
N SER A 358 7.45 0.52 24.21
CA SER A 358 7.39 0.33 22.76
C SER A 358 8.24 -0.87 22.31
N GLU A 359 9.47 -1.01 22.80
CA GLU A 359 10.34 -2.17 22.53
C GLU A 359 9.68 -3.48 22.97
N PHE A 360 9.07 -3.53 24.15
CA PHE A 360 8.36 -4.70 24.65
C PHE A 360 7.24 -5.12 23.69
N GLY A 361 6.37 -4.19 23.29
CA GLY A 361 5.28 -4.46 22.35
C GLY A 361 5.79 -5.01 21.02
N HIS A 362 6.80 -4.36 20.42
CA HIS A 362 7.40 -4.80 19.16
C HIS A 362 8.07 -6.18 19.26
N ASN A 363 8.78 -6.46 20.36
CA ASN A 363 9.49 -7.73 20.53
C ASN A 363 8.52 -8.90 20.71
N VAL A 364 7.47 -8.73 21.51
CA VAL A 364 6.43 -9.76 21.68
C VAL A 364 5.68 -9.99 20.36
N ALA A 365 5.32 -8.92 19.64
CA ALA A 365 4.72 -9.05 18.31
C ALA A 365 5.66 -9.80 17.33
N GLY A 366 6.96 -9.52 17.37
CA GLY A 366 7.99 -10.22 16.60
C GLY A 366 8.02 -11.73 16.88
N LEU A 367 7.89 -12.15 18.15
CA LEU A 367 7.81 -13.57 18.51
C LEU A 367 6.58 -14.26 17.90
N PHE A 368 5.41 -13.60 17.88
CA PHE A 368 4.24 -14.13 17.18
C PHE A 368 4.49 -14.31 15.67
N VAL A 369 5.14 -13.33 15.04
CA VAL A 369 5.48 -13.42 13.60
C VAL A 369 6.44 -14.56 13.31
N VAL A 370 7.48 -14.74 14.14
CA VAL A 370 8.42 -15.88 14.03
C VAL A 370 7.69 -17.21 14.21
N ALA A 371 6.83 -17.31 15.23
CA ALA A 371 6.04 -18.51 15.49
C ALA A 371 5.12 -18.85 14.30
N MET A 372 4.41 -17.86 13.75
CA MET A 372 3.60 -18.03 12.55
C MET A 372 4.43 -18.54 11.37
N GLY A 373 5.62 -17.97 11.13
CA GLY A 373 6.52 -18.40 10.07
C GLY A 373 7.00 -19.85 10.21
N ILE A 374 7.36 -20.26 11.44
CA ILE A 374 7.77 -21.64 11.74
C ILE A 374 6.59 -22.60 11.51
N LEU A 375 5.41 -22.30 12.06
CA LEU A 375 4.25 -23.16 11.92
C LEU A 375 3.77 -23.26 10.47
N ALA A 376 3.79 -22.17 9.71
CA ALA A 376 3.50 -22.17 8.28
C ALA A 376 4.51 -23.01 7.48
N THR A 377 5.78 -23.01 7.89
CA THR A 377 6.81 -23.86 7.27
C THR A 377 6.57 -25.34 7.58
N LEU A 378 6.28 -25.66 8.85
CA LEU A 378 5.98 -27.03 9.29
C LEU A 378 4.71 -27.58 8.61
N GLU A 379 3.68 -26.76 8.45
CA GLU A 379 2.46 -27.13 7.70
C GLU A 379 2.83 -27.56 6.27
N ARG A 380 3.66 -26.78 5.58
CA ARG A 380 4.13 -27.10 4.22
C ARG A 380 4.99 -28.35 4.15
N LEU A 381 5.67 -28.71 5.24
CA LEU A 381 6.43 -29.96 5.39
C LEU A 381 5.55 -31.17 5.77
N GLY A 382 4.23 -31.00 5.88
CA GLY A 382 3.27 -32.09 6.06
C GLY A 382 2.72 -32.22 7.49
N VAL A 383 3.08 -31.32 8.40
CA VAL A 383 2.60 -31.34 9.79
C VAL A 383 1.18 -30.76 9.83
N ARG A 384 0.15 -31.61 9.72
CA ARG A 384 -1.24 -31.16 9.51
C ARG A 384 -1.88 -30.40 10.67
N TRP A 385 -1.49 -30.67 11.91
CA TRP A 385 -2.10 -30.04 13.09
C TRP A 385 -1.74 -28.55 13.23
N VAL A 386 -0.63 -28.10 12.64
CA VAL A 386 -0.21 -26.70 12.66
C VAL A 386 -0.85 -25.83 11.56
N ARG A 387 -1.77 -26.38 10.74
CA ARG A 387 -2.52 -25.63 9.71
C ARG A 387 -3.32 -24.45 10.25
N HIS A 388 -3.58 -24.44 11.56
CA HIS A 388 -4.28 -23.36 12.24
C HIS A 388 -3.34 -22.24 12.71
N TRP A 389 -2.10 -22.21 12.22
CA TRP A 389 -1.15 -21.12 12.47
C TRP A 389 -1.73 -19.71 12.22
N PRO A 390 -2.68 -19.46 11.29
CA PRO A 390 -3.26 -18.12 11.14
C PRO A 390 -4.04 -17.65 12.36
N LEU A 391 -4.48 -18.55 13.25
CA LEU A 391 -5.17 -18.16 14.50
C LEU A 391 -4.26 -17.36 15.44
N LEU A 392 -2.93 -17.46 15.30
CA LEU A 392 -2.00 -16.61 16.04
C LEU A 392 -2.17 -15.12 15.70
N ILE A 393 -2.75 -14.77 14.55
CA ILE A 393 -3.11 -13.37 14.23
C ILE A 393 -4.17 -12.87 15.20
N THR A 394 -5.15 -13.70 15.56
CA THR A 394 -6.19 -13.34 16.54
C THR A 394 -5.58 -13.15 17.93
N VAL A 395 -4.64 -14.01 18.31
CA VAL A 395 -3.93 -13.88 19.59
C VAL A 395 -3.06 -12.63 19.62
N LEU A 396 -2.33 -12.34 18.53
CA LEU A 396 -1.55 -11.12 18.36
C LEU A 396 -2.44 -9.87 18.42
N ALA A 397 -3.59 -9.89 17.75
CA ALA A 397 -4.56 -8.79 17.80
C ALA A 397 -5.08 -8.57 19.23
N GLY A 398 -5.38 -9.65 19.97
CA GLY A 398 -5.74 -9.57 21.38
C GLY A 398 -4.61 -8.98 22.25
N PHE A 399 -3.37 -9.39 22.00
CA PHE A 399 -2.19 -8.84 22.69
C PHE A 399 -2.01 -7.34 22.41
N VAL A 400 -2.10 -6.92 21.14
CA VAL A 400 -2.02 -5.51 20.76
C VAL A 400 -3.15 -4.73 21.43
N ALA A 401 -4.40 -5.18 21.29
CA ALA A 401 -5.56 -4.52 21.91
C ALA A 401 -5.47 -4.42 23.45
N PHE A 402 -4.75 -5.34 24.09
CA PHE A 402 -4.48 -5.30 25.53
C PHE A 402 -3.34 -4.34 25.89
N SER A 403 -2.25 -4.33 25.13
CA SER A 403 -0.96 -3.70 25.49
C SER A 403 -0.79 -2.27 24.99
N VAL A 404 -1.72 -1.78 24.17
CA VAL A 404 -1.66 -0.51 23.44
C VAL A 404 -1.75 0.75 24.29
N ASP A 405 -2.34 0.69 25.49
CA ASP A 405 -2.51 1.88 26.32
C ASP A 405 -2.28 1.57 27.81
N PRO A 406 -1.25 2.13 28.44
CA PRO A 406 -0.99 1.96 29.86
C PRO A 406 -1.99 2.71 30.76
N GLU A 407 -2.72 3.71 30.25
CA GLU A 407 -3.73 4.48 31.00
C GLU A 407 -5.16 3.98 30.78
N GLY A 408 -5.33 2.87 30.05
CA GLY A 408 -6.64 2.36 29.66
C GLY A 408 -7.43 1.60 30.72
N TRP A 409 -8.60 1.10 30.30
CA TRP A 409 -9.50 0.34 31.17
C TRP A 409 -8.90 -0.94 31.75
N GLN A 410 -7.82 -1.42 31.16
CA GLN A 410 -7.04 -2.56 31.62
C GLN A 410 -6.29 -2.28 32.93
N THR A 411 -6.06 -1.01 33.25
CA THR A 411 -5.20 -0.54 34.36
C THR A 411 -5.96 0.29 35.40
N GLY A 412 -7.20 0.70 35.08
CA GLY A 412 -8.25 1.00 36.07
C GLY A 412 -8.54 2.48 36.34
N THR A 413 -7.80 3.42 35.73
CA THR A 413 -8.03 4.86 35.91
C THR A 413 -9.10 5.43 34.99
N VAL A 414 -9.31 4.82 33.80
CA VAL A 414 -10.32 5.24 32.80
C VAL A 414 -11.20 4.05 32.41
N GLY A 415 -12.52 4.12 32.60
CA GLY A 415 -13.44 3.03 32.25
C GLY A 415 -13.52 2.75 30.74
N PHE A 416 -13.85 1.50 30.34
CA PHE A 416 -13.86 1.02 28.94
C PHE A 416 -14.56 1.97 27.95
N TRP A 417 -15.75 2.46 28.31
CA TRP A 417 -16.52 3.36 27.44
C TRP A 417 -15.92 4.77 27.34
N ALA A 418 -15.34 5.29 28.42
CA ALA A 418 -14.62 6.56 28.41
C ALA A 418 -13.32 6.45 27.61
N HIS A 419 -12.70 5.27 27.63
CA HIS A 419 -11.50 4.94 26.87
C HIS A 419 -11.78 4.85 25.35
N LEU A 420 -12.95 4.37 24.94
CA LEU A 420 -13.41 4.40 23.54
C LEU A 420 -13.73 5.82 23.01
N LEU A 421 -13.76 6.82 23.88
CA LEU A 421 -13.81 8.22 23.45
C LEU A 421 -12.41 8.76 23.13
N SER A 422 -11.34 8.08 23.56
CA SER A 422 -9.96 8.38 23.14
C SER A 422 -9.76 7.86 21.72
N PRO A 423 -9.58 8.74 20.73
CA PRO A 423 -9.52 8.29 19.36
C PRO A 423 -8.16 7.62 19.04
N GLU A 424 -7.11 7.83 19.83
CA GLU A 424 -5.85 7.05 19.76
C GLU A 424 -6.08 5.57 20.13
N VAL A 425 -6.92 5.31 21.12
CA VAL A 425 -7.30 3.97 21.55
C VAL A 425 -8.21 3.31 20.52
N VAL A 426 -9.20 4.05 20.03
CA VAL A 426 -10.08 3.58 18.95
C VAL A 426 -9.25 3.26 17.70
N GLN A 427 -8.25 4.09 17.40
CA GLN A 427 -7.30 3.88 16.31
C GLN A 427 -6.58 2.52 16.41
N HIS A 428 -6.06 2.15 17.57
CA HIS A 428 -5.34 0.88 17.75
C HIS A 428 -6.27 -0.34 17.94
N ARG A 429 -7.58 -0.12 18.13
CA ARG A 429 -8.59 -1.18 18.30
C ARG A 429 -9.40 -1.47 17.03
N ILE A 430 -9.58 -0.49 16.15
CA ILE A 430 -10.33 -0.61 14.89
C ILE A 430 -9.40 -0.94 13.71
N LEU A 431 -8.13 -0.52 13.75
CA LEU A 431 -7.09 -0.84 12.77
C LEU A 431 -6.15 -1.91 13.33
#